data_AF-A0A6N8FC27-F1
#
_entry.id   AF-A0A6N8FC27-F1
#
_cell.length_a   1.000
_cell.length_b   1.000
_cell.length_c   1.000
_cell.angle_alpha   90.00
_cell.angle_beta   90.00
_cell.angle_gamma   90.00
#
_symmetry.space_group_name_H-M   'P 1'
#
loop_
_entity.id
_entity.type
_entity.pdbx_description
1 polymer ?
#
loop_
_entity_poly.entity_id
_entity_poly.type
_entity_poly.pdbx_seq_one_letter_code
_entity_poly.pdbx_strand_id
1 'polypeptide(L)'
;MQNNVLSQLKDIQTPEPITWWPLAWGWWLVIVLVVVSIYVVIRLVIKRIENNKAKKQALKMLEQIHNEPHPHKTVIAVNDILKRVMLVYTSRDSIASMNSKQWFESLNTLSETHKIPTHFSQLAYQPKCSAKDADEYLNAAQNWVKNTLPLSKKQKQITERWSATNV
;
A
#
# COMPACT_ATOMS: atom_id res chain seq x y z
N MET A 1 42.53 -79.85 28.87
CA MET A 1 41.52 -79.12 28.07
C MET A 1 41.74 -77.64 28.33
N GLN A 2 42.49 -76.97 27.46
CA GLN A 2 42.80 -75.54 27.60
C GLN A 2 41.59 -74.73 27.15
N ASN A 3 40.99 -74.01 28.10
CA ASN A 3 39.88 -73.13 27.83
C ASN A 3 40.38 -71.93 27.04
N ASN A 4 39.99 -71.86 25.77
CA ASN A 4 40.42 -70.86 24.83
C ASN A 4 39.72 -69.53 25.15
N VAL A 5 40.38 -68.69 25.95
CA VAL A 5 39.87 -67.39 26.41
C VAL A 5 39.67 -66.39 25.26
N LEU A 6 40.29 -66.65 24.10
CA LEU A 6 40.24 -65.79 22.92
C LEU A 6 38.90 -65.87 22.18
N SER A 7 38.11 -66.95 22.37
CA SER A 7 36.76 -67.05 21.78
C SER A 7 35.70 -66.25 22.55
N GLN A 8 36.07 -65.58 23.64
CA GLN A 8 35.19 -64.69 24.41
C GLN A 8 35.37 -63.20 24.08
N LEU A 9 36.25 -62.85 23.12
CA LEU A 9 36.26 -61.49 22.57
C LEU A 9 35.01 -61.31 21.71
N LYS A 10 33.96 -60.86 22.39
CA LYS A 10 32.70 -60.42 21.80
C LYS A 10 33.02 -59.24 20.89
N ASP A 11 32.74 -59.42 19.61
CA ASP A 11 32.87 -58.43 18.55
C ASP A 11 32.37 -57.06 19.03
N ILE A 12 33.23 -56.04 18.96
CA ILE A 12 32.91 -54.69 19.37
C ILE A 12 31.92 -54.17 18.34
N GLN A 13 30.63 -54.24 18.68
CA GLN A 13 29.58 -53.55 17.94
C GLN A 13 29.89 -52.05 17.99
N THR A 14 30.39 -51.53 16.87
CA THR A 14 30.49 -50.08 16.68
C THR A 14 29.06 -49.56 16.68
N PRO A 15 28.72 -48.52 17.48
CA PRO A 15 27.39 -47.96 17.42
C PRO A 15 27.19 -47.48 15.98
N GLU A 16 26.13 -47.96 15.35
CA GLU A 16 25.72 -47.44 14.05
C GLU A 16 25.71 -45.91 14.14
N PRO A 17 26.34 -45.21 13.18
CA PRO A 17 26.44 -43.77 13.24
C PRO A 17 25.02 -43.24 13.41
N ILE A 18 24.83 -42.46 14.47
CA ILE A 18 23.55 -41.88 14.86
C ILE A 18 23.04 -41.17 13.61
N THR A 19 22.16 -41.85 12.88
CA THR A 19 21.62 -41.32 11.65
C THR A 19 20.77 -40.18 12.15
N TRP A 20 21.22 -38.95 11.91
CA TRP A 20 20.68 -37.66 12.39
C TRP A 20 19.24 -37.35 11.94
N TRP A 21 18.46 -38.39 11.67
CA TRP A 21 17.05 -38.42 11.35
C TRP A 21 16.35 -39.27 12.41
N PRO A 22 15.41 -38.69 13.17
CA PRO A 22 14.20 -38.22 12.55
C PRO A 22 14.12 -36.72 12.78
N LEU A 23 14.00 -35.96 11.70
CA LEU A 23 13.46 -34.62 11.83
C LEU A 23 12.05 -34.80 12.40
N ALA A 24 11.94 -34.75 13.74
CA ALA A 24 10.72 -35.05 14.46
C ALA A 24 9.60 -34.20 13.85
N TRP A 25 8.39 -34.74 13.76
CA TRP A 25 7.24 -34.10 13.09
C TRP A 25 7.04 -32.62 13.49
N GLY A 26 7.51 -32.19 14.67
CA GLY A 26 7.52 -30.81 15.13
C GLY A 26 8.36 -29.81 14.30
N TRP A 27 9.40 -30.23 13.57
CA TRP A 27 10.15 -29.31 12.70
C TRP A 27 9.37 -28.90 11.46
N TRP A 28 8.45 -29.73 10.98
CA TRP A 28 7.53 -29.32 9.93
C TRP A 28 6.68 -28.15 10.37
N LEU A 29 6.27 -28.11 11.64
CA LEU A 29 5.54 -26.98 12.22
C LEU A 29 6.39 -25.71 12.20
N VAL A 30 7.67 -25.81 12.55
CA VAL A 30 8.63 -24.68 12.47
C VAL A 30 8.81 -24.21 11.03
N ILE A 31 8.99 -25.13 10.08
CA ILE A 31 9.13 -24.82 8.65
C ILE A 31 7.87 -24.10 8.14
N VAL A 32 6.69 -24.63 8.43
CA VAL A 32 5.41 -24.02 8.05
C VAL A 32 5.29 -22.62 8.65
N LEU A 33 5.62 -22.45 9.92
CA LEU A 33 5.58 -21.16 10.60
C LEU A 33 6.54 -20.15 9.95
N VAL A 34 7.75 -20.59 9.60
CA VAL A 34 8.74 -19.76 8.89
C VAL A 34 8.23 -19.37 7.51
N VAL A 35 7.68 -20.30 6.74
CA VAL A 35 7.11 -20.03 5.41
C VAL A 35 5.94 -19.03 5.50
N VAL A 36 5.03 -19.21 6.45
CA VAL A 36 3.91 -18.29 6.69
C VAL A 36 4.43 -16.91 7.09
N SER A 37 5.41 -16.84 7.98
CA SER A 37 6.03 -15.59 8.40
C SER A 37 6.66 -14.85 7.22
N ILE A 38 7.45 -15.56 6.40
CA ILE A 38 8.05 -15.01 5.18
C ILE A 38 6.96 -14.51 4.22
N TYR A 39 5.92 -15.30 4.00
CA TYR A 39 4.79 -14.91 3.14
C TYR A 39 4.12 -13.62 3.63
N VAL A 40 3.84 -13.50 4.93
CA VAL A 40 3.26 -12.29 5.53
C VAL A 40 4.21 -11.10 5.37
N VAL A 41 5.50 -11.27 5.65
CA VAL A 41 6.50 -10.21 5.50
C VAL A 41 6.57 -9.73 4.05
N ILE A 42 6.65 -10.65 3.07
CA ILE A 42 6.66 -10.32 1.65
C ILE A 42 5.42 -9.51 1.27
N ARG A 43 4.23 -9.95 1.70
CA ARG A 43 2.95 -9.25 1.42
C ARG A 43 2.95 -7.84 2.01
N LEU A 44 3.44 -7.67 3.24
CA LEU A 44 3.54 -6.36 3.88
C LEU A 44 4.52 -5.42 3.17
N VAL A 45 5.67 -5.96 2.73
CA VAL A 45 6.70 -5.21 2.01
C VAL A 45 6.19 -4.77 0.64
N ILE A 46 5.58 -5.68 -0.14
CA ILE A 46 5.00 -5.35 -1.45
C ILE A 46 3.95 -4.25 -1.30
N LYS A 47 3.01 -4.40 -0.36
CA LYS A 47 1.97 -3.39 -0.11
C LYS A 47 2.57 -2.03 0.28
N ARG A 48 3.66 -2.02 1.05
CA ARG A 48 4.35 -0.77 1.42
C ARG A 48 5.05 -0.13 0.22
N ILE A 49 5.67 -0.94 -0.64
CA ILE A 49 6.30 -0.46 -1.87
C ILE A 49 5.26 0.10 -2.84
N GLU A 50 4.16 -0.60 -3.08
CA GLU A 50 3.08 -0.15 -3.96
C GLU A 50 2.47 1.17 -3.48
N ASN A 51 2.20 1.30 -2.18
CA ASN A 51 1.70 2.54 -1.59
C ASN A 51 2.66 3.70 -1.78
N ASN A 52 3.97 3.48 -1.66
CA ASN A 52 4.97 4.53 -1.86
C ASN A 52 5.16 4.85 -3.36
N LYS A 53 5.08 3.84 -4.22
CA LYS A 53 5.12 4.01 -5.68
C LYS A 53 3.94 4.84 -6.18
N ALA A 54 2.73 4.59 -5.67
CA ALA A 54 1.53 5.35 -6.02
C ALA A 54 1.69 6.84 -5.72
N LYS A 55 2.19 7.19 -4.51
CA LYS A 55 2.52 8.58 -4.15
C LYS A 55 3.55 9.18 -5.11
N LYS A 56 4.64 8.47 -5.38
CA LYS A 56 5.72 8.97 -6.25
C LYS A 56 5.23 9.17 -7.69
N GLN A 57 4.42 8.24 -8.19
CA GLN A 57 3.82 8.30 -9.51
C GLN A 57 2.82 9.46 -9.62
N ALA A 58 2.00 9.68 -8.59
CA ALA A 58 1.09 10.82 -8.50
C ALA A 58 1.83 12.15 -8.66
N LEU A 59 2.88 12.35 -7.85
CA LEU A 59 3.68 13.59 -7.88
C LEU A 59 4.33 13.81 -9.24
N LYS A 60 4.88 12.74 -9.84
CA LYS A 60 5.47 12.82 -11.18
C LYS A 60 4.42 13.20 -12.24
N MET A 61 3.21 12.64 -12.17
CA MET A 61 2.12 12.98 -13.10
C MET A 61 1.67 14.43 -12.93
N LEU A 62 1.55 14.91 -11.69
CA LEU A 62 1.20 16.31 -11.40
C LEU A 62 2.28 17.28 -11.89
N GLU A 63 3.55 16.92 -11.78
CA GLU A 63 4.67 17.71 -12.30
C GLU A 63 4.65 17.79 -13.83
N GLN A 64 4.30 16.70 -14.53
CA GLN A 64 4.19 16.69 -15.99
C GLN A 64 3.08 17.61 -16.52
N ILE A 65 1.99 17.76 -15.78
CA ILE A 65 0.84 18.60 -16.16
C ILE A 65 1.14 20.09 -15.99
N HIS A 66 2.16 20.48 -15.23
CA HIS A 66 2.52 21.88 -15.07
C HIS A 66 2.81 22.58 -16.41
N ASN A 67 3.22 21.83 -17.43
CA ASN A 67 3.49 22.34 -18.77
C ASN A 67 2.26 22.34 -19.70
N GLU A 68 1.07 21.95 -19.24
CA GLU A 68 -0.13 21.88 -20.07
C GLU A 68 -0.64 23.31 -20.38
N PRO A 69 -0.72 23.71 -21.65
CA PRO A 69 -1.06 25.09 -22.03
C PRO A 69 -2.55 25.44 -21.83
N HIS A 70 -3.39 24.45 -21.50
CA HIS A 70 -4.82 24.61 -21.34
C HIS A 70 -5.24 24.46 -19.86
N PRO A 71 -5.59 25.57 -19.18
CA PRO A 71 -5.94 25.56 -17.75
C PRO A 71 -7.08 24.59 -17.39
N HIS A 72 -8.09 24.49 -18.26
CA HIS A 72 -9.21 23.57 -18.05
C HIS A 72 -8.78 22.10 -18.10
N LYS A 73 -7.89 21.74 -19.02
CA LYS A 73 -7.32 20.38 -19.10
C LYS A 73 -6.47 20.07 -17.88
N THR A 74 -5.71 21.05 -17.39
CA THR A 74 -4.93 20.94 -16.13
C THR A 74 -5.83 20.58 -14.96
N VAL A 75 -6.94 21.30 -14.75
CA VAL A 75 -7.86 21.03 -13.64
C VAL A 75 -8.48 19.63 -13.73
N ILE A 76 -8.93 19.21 -14.92
CA ILE A 76 -9.48 17.86 -15.12
C ILE A 76 -8.42 16.80 -14.81
N ALA A 77 -7.22 16.96 -15.37
CA ALA A 77 -6.14 15.99 -15.21
C ALA A 77 -5.68 15.88 -13.75
N VAL A 78 -5.60 17.00 -13.01
CA VAL A 78 -5.30 17.00 -11.57
C VAL A 78 -6.36 16.21 -10.79
N ASN A 79 -7.65 16.44 -11.08
CA ASN A 79 -8.74 15.72 -10.42
C ASN A 79 -8.68 14.21 -10.69
N ASP A 80 -8.45 13.83 -11.96
CA ASP A 80 -8.33 12.44 -12.36
C ASP A 80 -7.14 11.74 -11.69
N ILE A 81 -6.01 12.44 -11.56
CA ILE A 81 -4.84 11.90 -10.84
C ILE A 81 -5.17 11.70 -9.37
N LEU A 82 -5.77 12.69 -8.70
CA LEU A 82 -6.13 12.55 -7.28
C LEU A 82 -7.07 11.35 -7.06
N LYS A 83 -8.09 11.19 -7.91
CA LYS A 83 -8.98 10.03 -7.87
C LYS A 83 -8.23 8.72 -8.09
N ARG A 84 -7.39 8.65 -9.11
CA ARG A 84 -6.60 7.45 -9.44
C ARG A 84 -5.69 7.04 -8.29
N VAL A 85 -5.08 8.01 -7.62
CA VAL A 85 -4.18 7.77 -6.50
C VAL A 85 -4.97 7.31 -5.29
N MET A 86 -6.12 7.93 -5.02
CA MET A 86 -6.99 7.49 -3.94
C MET A 86 -7.53 6.07 -4.15
N LEU A 87 -7.82 5.65 -5.39
CA LEU A 87 -8.22 4.26 -5.69
C LEU A 87 -7.17 3.21 -5.28
N VAL A 88 -5.90 3.58 -5.08
CA VAL A 88 -4.88 2.68 -4.54
C VAL A 88 -5.05 2.47 -3.02
N TYR A 89 -5.60 3.46 -2.32
CA TYR A 89 -5.74 3.45 -0.87
C TYR A 89 -7.16 3.17 -0.36
N THR A 90 -8.19 3.32 -1.19
CA THR A 90 -9.60 3.08 -0.85
C THR A 90 -10.30 2.22 -1.90
N SER A 91 -11.47 1.69 -1.54
CA SER A 91 -12.33 0.89 -2.42
C SER A 91 -12.89 1.73 -3.58
N ARG A 92 -12.98 1.11 -4.77
CA ARG A 92 -13.47 1.76 -5.99
C ARG A 92 -14.91 2.26 -5.86
N ASP A 93 -15.76 1.48 -5.23
CA ASP A 93 -17.19 1.78 -5.08
C ASP A 93 -17.41 3.05 -4.26
N SER A 94 -16.58 3.27 -3.24
CA SER A 94 -16.66 4.46 -2.39
C SER A 94 -16.35 5.75 -3.15
N ILE A 95 -15.41 5.73 -4.11
CA ILE A 95 -15.08 6.94 -4.89
C ILE A 95 -16.08 7.15 -6.02
N ALA A 96 -16.52 6.07 -6.67
CA ALA A 96 -17.39 6.16 -7.84
C ALA A 96 -18.77 6.74 -7.50
N SER A 97 -19.27 6.51 -6.29
CA SER A 97 -20.54 7.06 -5.82
C SER A 97 -20.46 8.53 -5.35
N MET A 98 -19.26 9.06 -5.10
CA MET A 98 -19.08 10.42 -4.58
C MET A 98 -19.32 11.47 -5.66
N ASN A 99 -20.17 12.45 -5.33
CA ASN A 99 -20.29 13.66 -6.15
C ASN A 99 -19.08 14.59 -5.96
N SER A 100 -18.97 15.61 -6.80
CA SER A 100 -17.83 16.53 -6.83
C SER A 100 -17.63 17.33 -5.54
N LYS A 101 -18.68 17.57 -4.75
CA LYS A 101 -18.55 18.26 -3.44
C LYS A 101 -18.06 17.29 -2.37
N GLN A 102 -18.71 16.13 -2.27
CA GLN A 102 -18.35 15.05 -1.33
C GLN A 102 -16.90 14.63 -1.51
N TRP A 103 -16.42 14.55 -2.75
CA TRP A 103 -15.03 14.23 -3.05
C TRP A 103 -14.04 15.18 -2.36
N PHE A 104 -14.24 16.50 -2.45
CA PHE A 104 -13.34 17.48 -1.84
C PHE A 104 -13.47 17.49 -0.32
N GLU A 105 -14.67 17.28 0.22
CA GLU A 105 -14.89 17.10 1.66
C GLU A 105 -14.13 15.86 2.19
N SER A 106 -14.17 14.76 1.45
CA SER A 106 -13.40 13.56 1.76
C SER A 106 -11.88 13.82 1.74
N LEU A 107 -11.36 14.53 0.74
CA LEU A 107 -9.93 14.92 0.69
C LEU A 107 -9.53 15.78 1.90
N ASN A 108 -10.39 16.71 2.31
CA ASN A 108 -10.19 17.59 3.47
C ASN A 108 -10.37 16.87 4.81
N THR A 109 -11.11 15.77 4.84
CA THR A 109 -11.23 14.90 6.02
C THR A 109 -9.93 14.11 6.25
N LEU A 110 -9.19 13.81 5.17
CA LEU A 110 -7.92 13.09 5.26
C LEU A 110 -6.75 14.00 5.65
N SER A 111 -6.84 15.31 5.42
CA SER A 111 -5.77 16.27 5.73
C SER A 111 -6.30 17.46 6.52
N GLU A 112 -5.97 17.52 7.81
CA GLU A 112 -6.35 18.65 8.67
C GLU A 112 -5.53 19.91 8.33
N THR A 113 -4.28 19.74 7.91
CA THR A 113 -3.31 20.83 7.68
C THR A 113 -3.29 21.34 6.24
N HIS A 114 -3.37 20.45 5.25
CA HIS A 114 -3.26 20.82 3.84
C HIS A 114 -4.60 20.61 3.16
N LYS A 115 -5.54 21.52 3.39
CA LYS A 115 -6.88 21.43 2.80
C LYS A 115 -6.87 21.97 1.38
N ILE A 116 -7.66 21.33 0.51
CA ILE A 116 -7.96 21.81 -0.82
C ILE A 116 -9.24 22.66 -0.72
N PRO A 117 -9.18 23.95 -1.06
CA PRO A 117 -10.35 24.81 -1.08
C PRO A 117 -11.52 24.21 -1.88
N THR A 118 -12.72 24.28 -1.32
CA THR A 118 -13.92 23.67 -1.92
C THR A 118 -14.39 24.38 -3.19
N HIS A 119 -13.97 25.64 -3.43
CA HIS A 119 -14.31 26.37 -4.66
C HIS A 119 -13.72 25.68 -5.92
N PHE A 120 -12.64 24.92 -5.77
CA PHE A 120 -12.05 24.12 -6.84
C PHE A 120 -12.98 23.00 -7.35
N SER A 121 -13.98 22.60 -6.57
CA SER A 121 -14.98 21.60 -7.00
C SER A 121 -15.78 22.04 -8.23
N GLN A 122 -15.91 23.36 -8.45
CA GLN A 122 -16.65 23.92 -9.58
C GLN A 122 -15.75 24.17 -10.79
N LEU A 123 -14.43 24.37 -10.60
CA LEU A 123 -13.52 24.68 -11.71
C LEU A 123 -13.46 23.59 -12.77
N ALA A 124 -13.62 22.31 -12.39
CA ALA A 124 -13.68 21.21 -13.35
C ALA A 124 -14.89 21.31 -14.32
N TYR A 125 -15.95 21.99 -13.89
CA TYR A 125 -17.21 22.16 -14.64
C TYR A 125 -17.37 23.55 -15.25
N GLN A 126 -16.45 24.48 -14.99
CA GLN A 126 -16.51 25.82 -15.54
C GLN A 126 -15.74 25.89 -16.88
N PRO A 127 -16.37 26.38 -17.97
CA PRO A 127 -15.73 26.46 -19.28
C PRO A 127 -14.65 27.56 -19.36
N LYS A 128 -14.64 28.51 -18.43
CA LYS A 128 -13.60 29.56 -18.33
C LYS A 128 -12.82 29.35 -17.04
N CYS A 129 -11.68 28.70 -17.13
CA CYS A 129 -10.73 28.54 -16.04
C CYS A 129 -9.52 29.44 -16.31
N SER A 130 -9.15 30.28 -15.34
CA SER A 130 -7.93 31.09 -15.42
C SER A 130 -6.71 30.20 -15.23
N ALA A 131 -5.61 30.49 -15.92
CA ALA A 131 -4.34 29.79 -15.73
C ALA A 131 -3.88 29.82 -14.26
N LYS A 132 -4.07 30.98 -13.60
CA LYS A 132 -3.73 31.15 -12.18
C LYS A 132 -4.50 30.20 -11.26
N ASP A 133 -5.80 30.01 -11.51
CA ASP A 133 -6.64 29.14 -10.68
C ASP A 133 -6.26 27.66 -10.87
N ALA A 134 -5.92 27.28 -12.12
CA ALA A 134 -5.43 25.95 -12.43
C ALA A 134 -4.09 25.65 -11.76
N ASP A 135 -3.15 26.62 -11.76
CA ASP A 135 -1.86 26.51 -11.08
C ASP A 135 -2.03 26.44 -9.56
N GLU A 136 -2.91 27.25 -8.98
CA GLU A 136 -3.21 27.21 -7.55
C GLU A 136 -3.79 25.86 -7.14
N TYR A 137 -4.70 25.30 -7.94
CA TYR A 137 -5.25 23.97 -7.71
C TYR A 137 -4.19 22.87 -7.83
N LEU A 138 -3.33 22.93 -8.86
CA LEU A 138 -2.23 21.99 -9.05
C LEU A 138 -1.27 22.02 -7.86
N ASN A 139 -0.89 23.20 -7.39
CA ASN A 139 -0.01 23.37 -6.22
C ASN A 139 -0.67 22.84 -4.94
N ALA A 140 -1.96 23.13 -4.73
CA ALA A 140 -2.72 22.59 -3.60
C ALA A 140 -2.78 21.06 -3.64
N ALA A 141 -3.01 20.47 -4.81
CA ALA A 141 -3.04 19.02 -5.01
C ALA A 141 -1.67 18.38 -4.77
N GLN A 142 -0.58 18.97 -5.28
CA GLN A 142 0.78 18.50 -5.03
C GLN A 142 1.13 18.52 -3.55
N ASN A 143 0.83 19.62 -2.85
CA ASN A 143 1.04 19.73 -1.41
C ASN A 143 0.21 18.71 -0.62
N TRP A 144 -1.04 18.50 -1.00
CA TRP A 144 -1.91 17.49 -0.39
C TRP A 144 -1.31 16.08 -0.59
N VAL A 145 -0.95 15.68 -1.81
CA VAL A 145 -0.37 14.36 -2.12
C VAL A 145 0.96 14.16 -1.37
N LYS A 146 1.81 15.18 -1.34
CA LYS A 146 3.13 15.13 -0.71
C LYS A 146 3.03 14.93 0.81
N ASN A 147 2.09 15.59 1.46
CA ASN A 147 2.01 15.64 2.93
C ASN A 147 0.98 14.68 3.52
N THR A 148 -0.02 14.25 2.75
CA THR A 148 -1.11 13.39 3.25
C THR A 148 -0.88 11.91 2.97
N LEU A 149 -0.17 11.57 1.89
CA LEU A 149 0.12 10.19 1.52
C LEU A 149 1.53 9.77 1.96
N PRO A 150 1.76 8.48 2.32
CA PRO A 150 0.79 7.38 2.35
C PRO A 150 -0.17 7.44 3.55
N LEU A 151 -1.40 6.95 3.39
CA LEU A 151 -2.40 7.01 4.46
C LEU A 151 -1.97 6.29 5.74
N SER A 152 -2.07 7.00 6.86
CA SER A 152 -1.97 6.50 8.23
C SER A 152 -3.09 5.50 8.56
N LYS A 153 -2.91 4.71 9.62
CA LYS A 153 -3.93 3.78 10.12
C LYS A 153 -5.27 4.48 10.40
N LYS A 154 -5.25 5.67 11.03
CA LYS A 154 -6.44 6.49 11.30
C LYS A 154 -7.20 6.84 10.01
N GLN A 155 -6.47 7.30 9.00
CA GLN A 155 -7.05 7.67 7.71
C GLN A 155 -7.62 6.45 6.97
N LYS A 156 -6.97 5.28 7.06
CA LYS A 156 -7.50 4.03 6.48
C LYS A 156 -8.83 3.60 7.11
N GLN A 157 -8.96 3.74 8.43
CA GLN A 157 -10.24 3.48 9.10
C GLN A 157 -11.35 4.43 8.63
N ILE A 158 -11.02 5.70 8.38
CA ILE A 158 -11.97 6.66 7.79
C ILE A 158 -12.42 6.20 6.40
N THR A 159 -11.48 5.77 5.54
CA THR A 159 -11.81 5.27 4.20
C THR A 159 -12.64 3.99 4.22
N GLU A 160 -12.38 3.07 5.15
CA GLU A 160 -13.16 1.84 5.34
C GLU A 160 -14.59 2.15 5.80
N ARG A 161 -14.79 3.19 6.61
CA ARG A 161 -16.12 3.65 7.00
C ARG A 161 -16.94 4.16 5.81
N TRP A 162 -16.32 4.80 4.82
CA TRP A 162 -17.02 5.24 3.60
C TRP A 162 -17.54 4.08 2.76
N SER A 163 -16.83 2.94 2.71
CA SER A 163 -17.35 1.75 2.04
C SER A 163 -18.54 1.12 2.77
N ALA A 164 -18.59 1.23 4.10
CA ALA A 164 -19.69 0.66 4.88
C ALA A 164 -21.00 1.46 4.78
N THR A 165 -20.94 2.75 4.43
CA THR A 165 -22.11 3.63 4.32
C THR A 165 -22.78 3.64 2.95
N ASN A 166 -22.17 2.99 1.95
CA ASN A 166 -22.63 2.99 0.55
C ASN A 166 -23.31 1.65 0.13
N VAL A 167 -23.66 0.79 1.10
CA VAL A 167 -24.48 -0.42 0.94
C VAL A 167 -25.84 -0.15 1.57
#